data_AF-A8DWF4-F1
#
_entry.id   AF-A8DWF4-F1
#
_cell.length_a   1.000
_cell.length_b   1.000
_cell.length_c   1.000
_cell.angle_alpha   90.00
_cell.angle_beta   90.00
_cell.angle_gamma   90.00
#
_symmetry.space_group_name_H-M   'P 1'
#
loop_
_entity.id
_entity.type
_entity.pdbx_description
1 polymer ?
#
loop_
_entity_poly.entity_id
_entity_poly.type
_entity_poly.pdbx_seq_one_letter_code
_entity_poly.pdbx_strand_id
1 'polypeptide(L)'
;CYFVGGTIIAVTLTVLYGSGVNFTFHLKTIPEKDCNHPSRTTAINKFGRRGKTSSAFKNALLPEYNVRQSFTEAIGECSAKGNTPPLLLTPVGTIAVQANHGFIYRIPYDTFFDREYGNTRNLDLRLRAGDRSRLPPGSWVTLEEAEQEIYIMPDEKLTGSHKFVLVAVDPADNKMKTHDVITIK
;
A
#
# COMPACT_ATOMS: atom_id res chain seq x y z
N CYS A 1 -0.13 -14.54 31.30
CA CYS A 1 0.58 -13.24 31.20
C CYS A 1 -0.38 -12.21 30.63
N TYR A 2 -0.81 -11.25 31.43
CA TYR A 2 -1.61 -10.12 30.96
C TYR A 2 -0.66 -9.01 30.54
N PHE A 3 -0.78 -8.51 29.31
CA PHE A 3 -0.10 -7.30 28.88
C PHE A 3 -1.14 -6.21 28.63
N VAL A 4 -0.94 -5.10 29.32
CA VAL A 4 -1.75 -3.87 29.29
C VAL A 4 -1.00 -2.89 28.38
N GLY A 5 -1.65 -2.44 27.31
CA GLY A 5 -1.21 -1.31 26.48
C GLY A 5 -0.16 -1.66 25.42
N GLY A 6 -0.48 -1.35 24.16
CA GLY A 6 0.48 -1.35 23.05
C GLY A 6 -0.16 -1.83 21.74
N THR A 7 -0.14 -0.97 20.73
CA THR A 7 -0.53 -1.32 19.35
C THR A 7 0.58 -2.17 18.73
N ILE A 8 0.22 -3.32 18.17
CA ILE A 8 1.18 -4.33 17.72
C ILE A 8 0.72 -4.87 16.34
N ILE A 9 1.64 -5.36 15.50
CA ILE A 9 1.22 -6.34 14.49
C ILE A 9 1.32 -7.71 15.14
N ALA A 10 0.17 -8.37 15.35
CA ALA A 10 0.17 -9.78 15.69
C ALA A 10 0.39 -10.57 14.39
N VAL A 11 1.44 -11.38 14.38
CA VAL A 11 1.70 -12.30 13.28
C VAL A 11 1.32 -13.69 13.77
N THR A 12 0.30 -14.28 13.16
CA THR A 12 -0.13 -15.65 13.45
C THR A 12 0.34 -16.57 12.33
N LEU A 13 1.11 -17.58 12.68
CA LEU A 13 1.69 -18.56 11.77
C LEU A 13 1.10 -19.93 12.04
N THR A 14 0.76 -20.65 10.98
CA THR A 14 0.41 -22.08 11.06
C THR A 14 1.54 -22.90 10.43
N VAL A 15 2.21 -23.69 11.27
CA VAL A 15 3.35 -24.55 10.89
C VAL A 15 2.94 -26.02 10.94
N LEU A 16 3.40 -26.82 9.98
CA LEU A 16 3.21 -28.27 10.01
C LEU A 16 4.13 -28.92 11.04
N TYR A 17 3.57 -29.19 12.23
CA TYR A 17 4.10 -30.15 13.18
C TYR A 17 2.90 -30.86 13.81
N GLY A 18 2.78 -32.19 13.65
CA GLY A 18 1.58 -32.93 14.08
C GLY A 18 0.30 -32.46 13.37
N SER A 19 -0.73 -32.09 14.14
CA SER A 19 -2.01 -31.53 13.62
C SER A 19 -1.92 -30.07 13.17
N GLY A 20 -0.73 -29.45 13.21
CA GLY A 20 -0.50 -28.03 12.94
C GLY A 20 -0.40 -27.23 14.24
N VAL A 21 0.68 -26.45 14.39
CA VAL A 21 0.90 -25.58 15.55
C VAL A 21 0.73 -24.12 15.11
N ASN A 22 -0.03 -23.37 15.91
CA ASN A 22 -0.19 -21.93 15.73
C ASN A 22 0.78 -21.17 16.64
N PHE A 23 1.62 -20.33 16.03
CA PHE A 23 2.50 -19.41 16.74
C PHE A 23 2.00 -17.98 16.54
N THR A 24 1.80 -17.25 17.62
CA THR A 24 1.45 -15.83 17.59
C THR A 24 2.54 -15.04 18.29
N PHE A 25 3.07 -14.02 17.61
CA PHE A 25 4.07 -13.13 18.18
C PHE A 25 3.84 -11.68 17.76
N HIS A 26 4.58 -10.81 18.43
CA HIS A 26 4.39 -9.37 18.46
C HIS A 26 5.69 -8.65 18.06
N LEU A 27 5.60 -7.68 17.17
CA LEU A 27 6.76 -6.91 16.70
C LEU A 27 6.91 -5.59 17.46
N LYS A 28 7.87 -5.53 18.39
CA LYS A 28 8.17 -4.32 19.18
C LYS A 28 8.79 -3.18 18.36
N THR A 29 9.30 -3.48 17.16
CA THR A 29 9.98 -2.50 16.28
C THR A 29 9.02 -1.62 15.48
N ILE A 30 7.71 -1.80 15.63
CA ILE A 30 6.68 -1.05 14.92
C ILE A 30 6.11 0.01 15.87
N PRO A 31 6.08 1.30 15.48
CA PRO A 31 5.52 2.35 16.32
C PRO A 31 4.05 2.11 16.67
N GLU A 32 3.68 2.38 17.91
CA GLU A 32 2.32 2.06 18.41
C GLU A 32 1.24 3.06 17.95
N LYS A 33 1.63 4.32 17.72
CA LYS A 33 0.70 5.42 17.41
C LYS A 33 0.74 5.84 15.95
N ASP A 34 1.86 5.64 15.29
CA ASP A 34 2.00 5.96 13.87
C ASP A 34 1.58 4.76 13.01
N CYS A 35 0.28 4.69 12.73
CA CYS A 35 -0.30 3.61 11.95
C CYS A 35 0.12 3.60 10.46
N ASN A 36 0.63 4.74 9.94
CA ASN A 36 1.06 4.90 8.56
C ASN A 36 2.56 4.63 8.38
N HIS A 37 3.27 4.32 9.47
CA HIS A 37 4.72 4.14 9.47
C HIS A 37 5.18 3.04 8.49
N PRO A 38 6.26 3.26 7.70
CA PRO A 38 6.77 2.28 6.73
C PRO A 38 7.04 0.89 7.31
N SER A 39 7.54 0.81 8.56
CA SER A 39 7.81 -0.48 9.24
C SER A 39 6.61 -1.41 9.28
N ARG A 40 5.39 -0.87 9.40
CA ARG A 40 4.16 -1.67 9.39
C ARG A 40 3.94 -2.31 8.02
N THR A 41 4.05 -1.52 6.96
CA THR A 41 3.98 -2.01 5.58
C THR A 41 5.07 -3.03 5.29
N THR A 42 6.31 -2.77 5.72
CA THR A 42 7.42 -3.71 5.57
C THR A 42 7.13 -5.04 6.27
N ALA A 43 6.58 -5.02 7.49
CA ALA A 43 6.21 -6.23 8.20
C ALA A 43 5.10 -7.01 7.48
N ILE A 44 4.02 -6.34 7.07
CA ILE A 44 2.93 -6.95 6.28
C ILE A 44 3.49 -7.65 5.04
N ASN A 45 4.33 -6.97 4.26
CA ASN A 45 4.92 -7.55 3.04
C ASN A 45 5.90 -8.69 3.33
N LYS A 46 6.66 -8.63 4.43
CA LYS A 46 7.60 -9.68 4.82
C LYS A 46 6.89 -10.97 5.19
N PHE A 47 5.84 -10.91 6.02
CA PHE A 47 5.17 -12.13 6.51
C PHE A 47 4.08 -12.61 5.55
N GLY A 48 3.25 -11.71 5.02
CA GLY A 48 2.18 -12.06 4.10
C GLY A 48 1.10 -11.00 4.02
N ARG A 49 0.53 -10.84 2.83
CA ARG A 49 -0.44 -9.80 2.48
C ARG A 49 -1.69 -10.43 1.86
N ARG A 50 -2.88 -9.92 2.21
CA ARG A 50 -4.17 -10.34 1.63
C ARG A 50 -4.39 -11.86 1.68
N GLY A 51 -4.09 -12.48 2.82
CA GLY A 51 -4.22 -13.93 3.03
C GLY A 51 -3.18 -14.80 2.31
N LYS A 52 -2.21 -14.20 1.60
CA LYS A 52 -1.10 -14.90 0.95
C LYS A 52 0.16 -14.77 1.79
N THR A 53 0.70 -15.90 2.21
CA THR A 53 2.01 -15.96 2.87
C THR A 53 3.14 -15.65 1.90
N SER A 54 4.08 -14.84 2.35
CA SER A 54 5.29 -14.48 1.59
C SER A 54 6.16 -15.72 1.33
N SER A 55 6.54 -15.94 0.07
CA SER A 55 7.46 -17.01 -0.32
C SER A 55 8.84 -16.83 0.34
N ALA A 56 9.31 -15.58 0.47
CA ALA A 56 10.57 -15.29 1.15
C ALA A 56 10.52 -15.71 2.63
N PHE A 57 9.37 -15.49 3.29
CA PHE A 57 9.16 -15.93 4.67
C PHE A 57 9.09 -17.46 4.81
N LYS A 58 8.38 -18.14 3.90
CA LYS A 58 8.37 -19.62 3.86
C LYS A 58 9.78 -20.18 3.72
N ASN A 59 10.54 -19.65 2.77
CA ASN A 59 11.89 -20.12 2.46
C ASN A 59 12.86 -19.87 3.62
N ALA A 60 12.71 -18.75 4.34
CA ALA A 60 13.58 -18.40 5.46
C ALA A 60 13.42 -19.33 6.68
N LEU A 61 12.33 -20.10 6.75
CA LEU A 61 12.05 -21.02 7.86
C LEU A 61 12.19 -22.50 7.47
N LEU A 62 12.50 -22.79 6.20
CA LEU A 62 12.80 -24.14 5.75
C LEU A 62 14.26 -24.50 6.03
N PRO A 63 14.55 -25.81 6.25
CA PRO A 63 13.60 -26.93 6.25
C PRO A 63 12.84 -27.16 7.57
N GLU A 64 13.25 -26.52 8.66
CA GLU A 64 12.80 -26.82 10.02
C GLU A 64 11.31 -26.59 10.23
N TYR A 65 10.76 -25.54 9.61
CA TYR A 65 9.37 -25.14 9.76
C TYR A 65 8.71 -24.87 8.40
N ASN A 66 7.87 -25.79 7.96
CA ASN A 66 7.06 -25.60 6.75
C ASN A 66 5.81 -24.74 7.06
N VAL A 67 5.91 -23.44 6.80
CA VAL A 67 4.82 -22.48 7.00
C VAL A 67 3.72 -22.67 5.96
N ARG A 68 2.53 -23.06 6.41
CA ARG A 68 1.34 -23.16 5.55
C ARG A 68 0.72 -21.81 5.30
N GLN A 69 0.50 -21.07 6.39
CA GLN A 69 -0.21 -19.80 6.37
C GLN A 69 0.38 -18.82 7.39
N SER A 70 0.23 -17.55 7.09
CA SER A 70 0.62 -16.43 7.92
C SER A 70 -0.42 -15.34 7.80
N PHE A 71 -0.80 -14.76 8.93
CA PHE A 71 -1.69 -13.64 9.01
C PHE A 71 -1.00 -12.50 9.73
N THR A 72 -1.27 -11.27 9.29
CA THR A 72 -0.83 -10.06 9.96
C THR A 72 -2.06 -9.24 10.27
N GLU A 73 -2.23 -8.87 11.55
CA GLU A 73 -3.30 -8.00 11.99
C GLU A 73 -2.73 -6.87 12.85
N ALA A 74 -3.27 -5.66 12.67
CA ALA A 74 -2.98 -4.57 13.59
C ALA A 74 -3.86 -4.71 14.84
N ILE A 75 -3.26 -4.60 16.02
CA ILE A 75 -3.96 -4.57 17.31
C ILE A 75 -3.80 -3.20 17.96
N GLY A 76 -4.62 -2.87 18.96
CA GLY A 76 -4.57 -1.56 19.63
C GLY A 76 -5.18 -0.44 18.80
N GLU A 77 -4.58 0.76 18.82
CA GLU A 77 -5.14 1.96 18.17
C GLU A 77 -5.21 1.83 16.64
N CYS A 78 -4.23 1.17 16.04
CA CYS A 78 -4.20 0.90 14.61
C CYS A 78 -5.10 -0.27 14.19
N SER A 79 -5.72 -0.98 15.14
CA SER A 79 -6.70 -2.01 14.84
C SER A 79 -7.97 -1.39 14.27
N ALA A 80 -8.55 -2.04 13.29
CA ALA A 80 -9.80 -1.63 12.69
C ALA A 80 -10.97 -2.47 13.19
N LYS A 81 -12.12 -1.83 13.43
CA LYS A 81 -13.37 -2.51 13.79
C LYS A 81 -14.22 -2.81 12.55
N GLY A 82 -13.58 -3.27 11.48
CA GLY A 82 -14.19 -3.51 10.17
C GLY A 82 -13.41 -2.83 9.05
N ASN A 83 -13.84 -3.06 7.79
CA ASN A 83 -13.24 -2.43 6.62
C ASN A 83 -13.61 -0.95 6.56
N THR A 84 -12.64 -0.09 6.27
CA THR A 84 -12.78 1.35 6.16
C THR A 84 -12.33 1.81 4.78
N PRO A 85 -12.82 2.97 4.27
CA PRO A 85 -12.29 3.52 3.04
C PRO A 85 -10.91 4.16 3.27
N PRO A 86 -10.02 4.13 2.27
CA PRO A 86 -8.74 4.81 2.35
C PRO A 86 -8.91 6.31 2.54
N LEU A 87 -7.91 6.94 3.16
CA LEU A 87 -7.84 8.37 3.43
C LEU A 87 -6.70 8.99 2.63
N LEU A 88 -6.90 10.21 2.13
CA LEU A 88 -5.83 11.06 1.60
C LEU A 88 -5.17 11.77 2.77
N LEU A 89 -3.87 11.58 2.96
CA LEU A 89 -3.10 12.20 4.05
C LEU A 89 -2.17 13.30 3.52
N THR A 90 -1.27 12.95 2.61
CA THR A 90 -0.29 13.87 2.03
C THR A 90 -0.56 14.03 0.53
N PRO A 91 -1.23 15.11 0.08
CA PRO A 91 -1.46 15.35 -1.35
C PRO A 91 -0.14 15.47 -2.13
N VAL A 92 -0.10 14.89 -3.33
CA VAL A 92 1.05 14.98 -4.26
C VAL A 92 1.24 16.41 -4.76
N GLY A 93 0.14 17.09 -5.06
CA GLY A 93 0.17 18.47 -5.55
C GLY A 93 0.62 18.59 -7.01
N THR A 94 1.68 19.38 -7.25
CA THR A 94 2.18 19.67 -8.61
C THR A 94 3.49 18.96 -8.90
N ILE A 95 3.54 18.23 -10.01
CA ILE A 95 4.75 17.61 -10.56
C ILE A 95 5.24 18.48 -11.72
N ALA A 96 6.41 19.09 -11.56
CA ALA A 96 7.03 19.89 -12.60
C ALA A 96 7.89 19.00 -13.52
N VAL A 97 7.69 19.10 -14.83
CA VAL A 97 8.39 18.31 -15.86
C VAL A 97 8.85 19.20 -17.01
N GLN A 98 9.74 18.68 -17.86
CA GLN A 98 10.21 19.39 -19.05
C GLN A 98 9.69 18.71 -20.30
N ALA A 99 9.27 19.52 -21.29
CA ALA A 99 8.87 19.01 -22.60
C ALA A 99 10.01 18.20 -23.25
N ASN A 100 9.63 17.17 -24.02
CA ASN A 100 10.52 16.23 -24.71
C ASN A 100 11.47 15.44 -23.80
N HIS A 101 11.23 15.39 -22.49
CA HIS A 101 11.99 14.60 -21.53
C HIS A 101 11.06 13.66 -20.78
N GLY A 102 11.39 12.37 -20.76
CA GLY A 102 10.68 11.38 -19.94
C GLY A 102 10.94 11.63 -18.45
N PHE A 103 9.90 11.47 -17.64
CA PHE A 103 9.98 11.63 -16.19
C PHE A 103 9.24 10.50 -15.47
N ILE A 104 9.82 9.99 -14.38
CA ILE A 104 9.24 8.95 -13.53
C ILE A 104 9.00 9.55 -12.17
N TYR A 105 7.74 9.60 -11.74
CA TYR A 105 7.36 10.05 -10.41
C TYR A 105 6.90 8.88 -9.55
N ARG A 106 7.69 8.54 -8.54
CA ARG A 106 7.30 7.53 -7.55
C ARG A 106 6.36 8.12 -6.52
N ILE A 107 5.15 7.58 -6.42
CA ILE A 107 4.12 8.06 -5.50
C ILE A 107 4.63 7.88 -4.05
N PRO A 108 4.61 8.93 -3.20
CA PRO A 108 5.03 8.82 -1.80
C PRO A 108 4.22 7.79 -1.02
N TYR A 109 4.86 7.08 -0.08
CA TYR A 109 4.19 6.03 0.68
C TYR A 109 3.09 6.57 1.59
N ASP A 110 3.21 7.82 2.03
CA ASP A 110 2.33 8.51 2.96
C ASP A 110 1.21 9.29 2.27
N THR A 111 1.10 9.19 0.93
CA THR A 111 0.03 9.86 0.16
C THR A 111 -1.36 9.47 0.67
N PHE A 112 -1.60 8.17 0.73
CA PHE A 112 -2.84 7.56 1.20
C PHE A 112 -2.59 6.62 2.37
N PHE A 113 -3.64 6.40 3.16
CA PHE A 113 -3.63 5.48 4.28
C PHE A 113 -4.96 4.77 4.40
N ASP A 114 -4.90 3.46 4.57
CA ASP A 114 -6.02 2.63 4.95
C ASP A 114 -5.75 1.99 6.31
N ARG A 115 -6.78 1.92 7.16
CA ARG A 115 -6.56 1.47 8.53
C ARG A 115 -6.27 -0.02 8.59
N GLU A 116 -6.85 -0.84 7.71
CA GLU A 116 -6.66 -2.29 7.67
C GLU A 116 -5.38 -2.64 6.92
N TYR A 117 -5.16 -1.99 5.78
CA TYR A 117 -4.10 -2.34 4.84
C TYR A 117 -2.82 -1.52 5.01
N GLY A 118 -2.87 -0.39 5.70
CA GLY A 118 -1.72 0.48 5.95
C GLY A 118 -1.51 1.53 4.87
N ASN A 119 -0.26 1.88 4.62
CA ASN A 119 0.07 3.02 3.77
C ASN A 119 -0.17 2.76 2.27
N THR A 120 0.06 3.78 1.45
CA THR A 120 -0.14 3.77 -0.01
C THR A 120 0.37 2.50 -0.70
N ARG A 121 1.51 1.94 -0.25
CA ARG A 121 2.13 0.74 -0.86
C ARG A 121 1.26 -0.50 -0.80
N ASN A 122 0.27 -0.50 0.09
CA ASN A 122 -0.65 -1.61 0.28
C ASN A 122 -2.01 -1.45 -0.42
N LEU A 123 -2.23 -0.30 -1.07
CA LEU A 123 -3.47 0.04 -1.76
C LEU A 123 -3.35 -0.17 -3.27
N ASP A 124 -4.49 -0.38 -3.90
CA ASP A 124 -4.57 -0.49 -5.35
C ASP A 124 -4.75 0.92 -5.93
N LEU A 125 -3.78 1.38 -6.72
CA LEU A 125 -3.79 2.73 -7.29
C LEU A 125 -4.26 2.71 -8.74
N ARG A 126 -4.99 3.75 -9.13
CA ARG A 126 -5.44 3.95 -10.51
C ARG A 126 -5.29 5.41 -10.90
N LEU A 127 -4.86 5.67 -12.13
CA LEU A 127 -4.78 7.03 -12.66
C LEU A 127 -5.92 7.30 -13.64
N ARG A 128 -6.51 8.49 -13.54
CA ARG A 128 -7.61 8.97 -14.38
C ARG A 128 -7.31 10.35 -14.93
N ALA A 129 -7.98 10.72 -16.02
CA ALA A 129 -7.96 12.09 -16.52
C ALA A 129 -8.60 13.04 -15.50
N GLY A 130 -8.39 14.35 -15.67
CA GLY A 130 -8.92 15.38 -14.75
C GLY A 130 -10.45 15.36 -14.59
N ASP A 131 -11.17 14.93 -15.62
CA ASP A 131 -12.63 14.73 -15.62
C ASP A 131 -13.06 13.37 -15.02
N ARG A 132 -12.12 12.60 -14.47
CA ARG A 132 -12.27 11.25 -13.90
C ARG A 132 -12.57 10.15 -14.92
N SER A 133 -12.53 10.45 -16.22
CA SER A 133 -12.65 9.44 -17.27
C SER A 133 -11.40 8.54 -17.31
N ARG A 134 -11.51 7.42 -18.04
CA ARG A 134 -10.34 6.56 -18.31
C ARG A 134 -9.37 7.32 -19.20
N LEU A 135 -8.08 7.23 -18.90
CA LEU A 135 -7.05 7.76 -19.78
C LEU A 135 -7.16 7.10 -21.18
N PRO A 136 -7.05 7.90 -22.26
CA PRO A 136 -7.07 7.35 -23.61
C PRO A 136 -5.88 6.41 -23.83
N PRO A 137 -6.00 5.41 -24.72
CA PRO A 137 -4.85 4.62 -25.17
C PRO A 137 -3.76 5.56 -25.71
N GLY A 138 -2.50 5.33 -25.32
CA GLY A 138 -1.38 6.19 -25.72
C GLY A 138 -1.31 7.54 -25.01
N SER A 139 -2.02 7.72 -23.89
CA SER A 139 -1.82 8.86 -22.99
C SER A 139 -0.34 9.09 -22.68
N TRP A 140 0.11 10.34 -22.73
CA TRP A 140 1.47 10.77 -22.38
C TRP A 140 1.77 10.65 -20.87
N VAL A 141 0.75 10.30 -20.08
CA VAL A 141 0.86 9.94 -18.66
C VAL A 141 0.26 8.56 -18.46
N THR A 142 0.99 7.66 -17.80
CA THR A 142 0.54 6.33 -17.41
C THR A 142 0.95 6.01 -15.98
N LEU A 143 0.30 5.02 -15.37
CA LEU A 143 0.64 4.51 -14.05
C LEU A 143 1.14 3.07 -14.20
N GLU A 144 2.35 2.81 -13.72
CA GLU A 144 2.81 1.46 -13.43
C GLU A 144 2.31 1.08 -12.03
N GLU A 145 1.28 0.24 -11.98
CA GLU A 145 0.55 -0.08 -10.74
C GLU A 145 1.43 -0.87 -9.75
N ALA A 146 2.33 -1.73 -10.24
CA ALA A 146 3.16 -2.57 -9.38
C ALA A 146 4.20 -1.75 -8.60
N GLU A 147 4.86 -0.82 -9.28
CA GLU A 147 5.88 0.05 -8.67
C GLU A 147 5.28 1.32 -8.03
N GLN A 148 4.00 1.60 -8.35
CA GLN A 148 3.30 2.84 -7.99
C GLN A 148 4.07 4.06 -8.49
N GLU A 149 4.39 4.04 -9.78
CA GLU A 149 5.14 5.07 -10.47
C GLU A 149 4.32 5.65 -11.62
N ILE A 150 4.28 6.97 -11.71
CA ILE A 150 3.66 7.68 -12.81
C ILE A 150 4.75 7.96 -13.84
N TYR A 151 4.59 7.41 -15.04
CA TYR A 151 5.44 7.70 -16.18
C TYR A 151 4.85 8.85 -16.99
N ILE A 152 5.68 9.84 -17.29
CA ILE A 152 5.27 11.10 -17.91
C ILE A 152 6.20 11.36 -19.10
N MET A 153 5.62 11.63 -20.27
CA MET A 153 6.36 11.92 -21.50
C MET A 153 5.69 13.04 -22.29
N PRO A 154 5.80 14.31 -21.85
CA PRO A 154 5.17 15.43 -22.51
C PRO A 154 5.95 15.84 -23.76
N ASP A 155 5.24 16.24 -24.81
CA ASP A 155 5.81 16.94 -25.97
C ASP A 155 5.66 18.47 -25.82
N GLU A 156 6.15 19.25 -26.79
CA GLU A 156 6.05 20.72 -26.75
C GLU A 156 4.60 21.24 -26.79
N LYS A 157 3.68 20.48 -27.38
CA LYS A 157 2.26 20.86 -27.50
C LYS A 157 1.51 20.66 -26.19
N LEU A 158 2.05 19.83 -25.31
CA LEU A 158 1.54 19.55 -23.96
C LEU A 158 2.09 20.50 -22.91
N THR A 159 2.74 21.61 -23.30
CA THR A 159 3.11 22.68 -22.38
C THR A 159 1.88 23.28 -21.70
N GLY A 160 1.96 23.53 -20.40
CA GLY A 160 0.86 24.04 -19.58
C GLY A 160 0.53 23.14 -18.40
N SER A 161 -0.61 23.38 -17.75
CA SER A 161 -1.02 22.63 -16.56
C SER A 161 -2.13 21.64 -16.87
N HIS A 162 -1.86 20.36 -16.61
CA HIS A 162 -2.77 19.25 -16.88
C HIS A 162 -3.15 18.55 -15.59
N LYS A 163 -4.45 18.38 -15.35
CA LYS A 163 -4.95 17.73 -14.15
C LYS A 163 -5.21 16.26 -14.38
N PHE A 164 -4.81 15.46 -13.40
CA PHE A 164 -5.06 14.03 -13.31
C PHE A 164 -5.64 13.70 -11.94
N VAL A 165 -6.32 12.56 -11.85
CA VAL A 165 -6.90 12.09 -10.59
C VAL A 165 -6.28 10.74 -10.25
N LEU A 166 -5.50 10.71 -9.18
CA LEU A 166 -4.94 9.49 -8.62
C LEU A 166 -5.93 8.93 -7.60
N VAL A 167 -6.41 7.72 -7.85
CA VAL A 167 -7.44 7.05 -7.05
C VAL A 167 -6.78 5.93 -6.26
N ALA A 168 -6.92 5.95 -4.94
CA ALA A 168 -6.56 4.84 -4.07
C ALA A 168 -7.82 4.04 -3.75
N VAL A 169 -7.75 2.73 -4.00
CA VAL A 169 -8.86 1.79 -3.85
C VAL A 169 -8.53 0.80 -2.73
N ASP A 170 -9.51 0.55 -1.88
CA ASP A 170 -9.44 -0.48 -0.86
C ASP A 170 -9.27 -1.87 -1.51
N PRO A 171 -8.29 -2.67 -1.05
CA PRO A 171 -8.05 -4.01 -1.57
C PRO A 171 -9.19 -5.03 -1.43
N ALA A 172 -10.07 -4.89 -0.44
CA ALA A 172 -11.19 -5.81 -0.20
C ALA A 172 -12.48 -5.35 -0.87
N ASP A 173 -12.71 -4.04 -1.00
CA ASP A 173 -13.91 -3.48 -1.61
C ASP A 173 -13.59 -2.35 -2.59
N ASN A 174 -13.75 -2.62 -3.89
CA ASN A 174 -13.46 -1.65 -4.95
C ASN A 174 -14.36 -0.39 -4.94
N LYS A 175 -15.43 -0.38 -4.14
CA LYS A 175 -16.30 0.79 -3.93
C LYS A 175 -15.72 1.74 -2.89
N MET A 176 -14.94 1.22 -1.94
CA MET A 176 -14.24 2.01 -0.93
C MET A 176 -12.97 2.59 -1.56
N LYS A 177 -12.96 3.89 -1.76
CA LYS A 177 -11.87 4.59 -2.45
C LYS A 177 -11.79 6.04 -2.03
N THR A 178 -10.61 6.61 -2.19
CA THR A 178 -10.36 8.05 -2.11
C THR A 178 -9.54 8.50 -3.31
N HIS A 179 -9.33 9.80 -3.45
CA HIS A 179 -8.59 10.34 -4.58
C HIS A 179 -7.80 11.59 -4.22
N ASP A 180 -6.71 11.80 -4.95
CA ASP A 180 -5.93 13.02 -4.99
C ASP A 180 -5.99 13.64 -6.39
N VAL A 181 -5.93 14.96 -6.47
CA VAL A 181 -5.85 15.71 -7.73
C VAL A 181 -4.41 16.14 -7.93
N ILE A 182 -3.79 15.57 -8.96
CA ILE A 182 -2.40 15.85 -9.32
C ILE A 182 -2.39 16.84 -10.48
N THR A 183 -1.51 17.82 -10.42
CA THR A 183 -1.24 18.72 -11.54
C THR A 183 0.13 18.40 -12.12
N ILE A 184 0.23 18.18 -13.43
CA ILE A 184 1.51 18.08 -14.12
C ILE A 184 1.71 19.37 -14.90
N LYS A 185 2.87 20.00 -14.72
CA LYS A 185 3.20 21.32 -15.27
C LYS A 185 4.54 21.32 -15.98
#